data_AF-A0A4Q5WSL5-F1
#
_entry.id   AF-A0A4Q5WSL5-F1
#
_cell.length_a   1.000
_cell.length_b   1.000
_cell.length_c   1.000
_cell.angle_alpha   90.00
_cell.angle_beta   90.00
_cell.angle_gamma   90.00
#
_symmetry.space_group_name_H-M   'P 1'
#
loop_
_entity.id
_entity.type
_entity.pdbx_description
1 polymer ?
#
loop_
_entity_poly.entity_id
_entity_poly.type
_entity_poly.pdbx_seq_one_letter_code
_entity_poly.pdbx_strand_id
1 'polypeptide(L)'
;FAHWLKIGQREGAKLPKIFFVNWFRKDKNGKFIWPGFGENTRVLKYIVDRLEGKAQAVDTAIGRVPAKSSIDISGLGLSDEQMDTLLGVDHEVWREEAGLIPAFFEKFGDRLPKALWGQHEALVKRLG
;
A
#
# COMPACT_ATOMS: atom_id res chain seq x y z
N PHE A 1 8.05 0.12 -17.47
CA PHE A 1 8.65 -0.42 -16.23
C PHE A 1 10.17 -0.45 -16.22
N ALA A 2 10.85 -0.95 -17.26
CA ALA A 2 12.32 -1.07 -17.28
C ALA A 2 13.06 0.24 -16.96
N HIS A 3 12.57 1.38 -17.45
CA HIS A 3 13.13 2.69 -17.17
C HIS A 3 13.16 3.03 -15.67
N TRP A 4 12.07 2.77 -14.94
CA TRP A 4 11.98 3.00 -13.50
C TRP A 4 13.02 2.17 -12.72
N LEU A 5 13.20 0.90 -13.10
CA LEU A 5 14.21 0.04 -12.49
C LEU A 5 15.62 0.56 -12.74
N LYS A 6 15.90 1.04 -13.97
CA LYS A 6 17.19 1.62 -14.32
C LYS A 6 17.51 2.87 -13.51
N ILE A 7 16.53 3.72 -13.19
CA ILE A 7 16.75 4.88 -12.30
C ILE A 7 17.21 4.41 -10.92
N GLY A 8 16.55 3.38 -10.37
CA GLY A 8 16.88 2.82 -9.05
C GLY A 8 18.25 2.14 -8.96
N GLN A 9 18.77 1.64 -10.07
CA GLN A 9 20.06 0.93 -10.15
C GLN A 9 21.25 1.87 -10.39
N ARG A 10 21.03 3.17 -10.57
CA ARG A 10 22.12 4.12 -10.76
C ARG A 10 22.94 4.23 -9.48
N GLU A 11 24.26 4.16 -9.62
CA GLU A 11 25.17 4.40 -8.52
C GLU A 11 24.94 5.80 -7.93
N GLY A 12 24.91 5.88 -6.58
CA GLY A 12 24.65 7.13 -5.88
C GLY A 12 23.19 7.64 -5.95
N ALA A 13 22.24 6.85 -6.48
CA ALA A 13 20.84 7.28 -6.56
C ALA A 13 20.23 7.54 -5.18
N LYS A 14 19.73 8.76 -4.97
CA LYS A 14 18.94 9.14 -3.79
C LYS A 14 17.46 8.92 -4.08
N LEU A 15 16.95 7.75 -3.70
CA LEU A 15 15.58 7.34 -4.04
C LEU A 15 14.56 7.79 -2.99
N PRO A 16 13.40 8.35 -3.42
CA PRO A 16 12.30 8.56 -2.50
C PRO A 16 11.69 7.23 -2.06
N LYS A 17 11.04 7.23 -0.90
CA LYS A 17 10.18 6.09 -0.52
C LYS A 17 8.89 6.15 -1.33
N ILE A 18 8.36 4.98 -1.71
CA ILE A 18 7.13 4.83 -2.47
C ILE A 18 6.01 4.43 -1.50
N PHE A 19 4.87 5.10 -1.59
CA PHE A 19 3.68 4.80 -0.82
C PHE A 19 2.51 4.55 -1.77
N PHE A 20 1.66 3.58 -1.42
CA PHE A 20 0.37 3.37 -2.06
C PHE A 20 -0.72 3.81 -1.08
N VAL A 21 -1.69 4.59 -1.55
CA VAL A 21 -2.78 5.13 -0.74
C VAL A 21 -4.11 4.79 -1.37
N ASN A 22 -5.09 4.42 -0.55
CA ASN A 22 -6.47 4.18 -0.97
C ASN A 22 -7.42 5.00 -0.09
N TRP A 23 -7.94 6.11 -0.63
CA TRP A 23 -8.90 6.99 0.05
C TRP A 23 -10.34 6.48 -0.01
N PHE A 24 -10.59 5.42 -0.76
CA PHE A 24 -11.92 5.05 -1.24
C PHE A 24 -12.43 3.72 -0.66
N ARG A 25 -11.79 3.22 0.41
CA ARG A 25 -12.22 1.99 1.07
C ARG A 25 -13.61 2.18 1.67
N LYS A 26 -14.48 1.21 1.40
CA LYS A 26 -15.90 1.21 1.82
C LYS A 26 -16.15 0.16 2.90
N ASP A 27 -17.17 0.41 3.71
CA ASP A 27 -17.72 -0.58 4.62
C ASP A 27 -18.63 -1.59 3.88
N LYS A 28 -19.16 -2.55 4.64
CA LYS A 28 -20.12 -3.56 4.15
C LYS A 28 -21.43 -2.97 3.59
N ASN A 29 -21.75 -1.72 3.92
CA ASN A 29 -22.93 -1.01 3.44
C ASN A 29 -22.61 -0.14 2.21
N GLY A 30 -21.37 -0.18 1.72
CA GLY A 30 -20.91 0.61 0.56
C GLY A 30 -20.58 2.07 0.89
N LYS A 31 -20.54 2.47 2.16
CA LYS A 31 -20.20 3.82 2.59
C LYS A 31 -18.68 3.97 2.69
N PHE A 32 -18.14 5.08 2.19
CA PHE A 32 -16.73 5.42 2.40
C PHE A 32 -16.42 5.56 3.89
N ILE A 33 -15.38 4.87 4.34
CA ILE A 33 -14.97 4.91 5.74
C ILE A 33 -14.08 6.14 5.98
N TRP A 34 -13.10 6.38 5.11
CA TRP A 34 -12.25 7.55 5.21
C TRP A 34 -12.96 8.79 4.64
N PRO A 35 -13.01 9.91 5.36
CA PRO A 35 -13.73 11.11 4.92
C PRO A 35 -13.10 11.80 3.69
N GLY A 36 -11.80 11.61 3.44
CA GLY A 36 -11.12 12.16 2.26
C GLY A 36 -10.88 13.67 2.34
N PHE A 37 -10.75 14.31 1.17
CA PHE A 37 -10.55 15.76 1.03
C PHE A 37 -9.40 16.29 1.92
N GLY A 38 -9.69 17.28 2.78
CA GLY A 38 -8.72 17.89 3.69
C GLY A 38 -8.15 16.90 4.70
N GLU A 39 -8.90 15.86 5.06
CA GLU A 39 -8.45 14.87 6.04
C GLU A 39 -7.31 14.00 5.49
N ASN A 40 -7.12 13.93 4.17
CA ASN A 40 -5.96 13.26 3.56
C ASN A 40 -4.61 13.81 4.05
N THR A 41 -4.59 15.07 4.54
CA THR A 41 -3.40 15.66 5.17
C THR A 41 -2.91 14.85 6.39
N ARG A 42 -3.79 14.14 7.10
CA ARG A 42 -3.41 13.26 8.23
C ARG A 42 -2.57 12.07 7.79
N VAL A 43 -2.89 11.49 6.63
CA VAL A 43 -2.09 10.40 6.05
C VAL A 43 -0.80 10.94 5.42
N LEU A 44 -0.81 12.15 4.84
CA LEU A 44 0.42 12.80 4.40
C LEU A 44 1.35 13.12 5.59
N LYS A 45 0.80 13.57 6.72
CA LYS A 45 1.54 13.72 7.97
C LYS A 45 2.16 12.40 8.41
N TYR A 46 1.40 11.30 8.41
CA TYR A 46 1.94 9.98 8.69
C TYR A 46 3.11 9.60 7.76
N ILE A 47 3.01 9.90 6.46
CA ILE A 47 4.10 9.66 5.50
C ILE A 47 5.36 10.44 5.90
N VAL A 48 5.23 11.72 6.26
CA VAL A 48 6.36 12.53 6.76
C VAL A 48 6.94 11.93 8.03
N ASP A 49 6.10 11.59 9.02
CA ASP A 49 6.54 10.98 10.27
C ASP A 49 7.21 9.61 10.03
N ARG A 50 6.81 8.84 9.02
CA ARG A 50 7.48 7.60 8.60
C ARG A 50 8.86 7.85 8.00
N LEU A 51 9.02 8.91 7.23
CA LEU A 51 10.32 9.31 6.67
C LEU A 51 11.28 9.77 7.78
N GLU A 52 10.76 10.39 8.83
CA GLU A 52 11.53 10.88 9.98
C GLU A 52 11.72 9.84 11.10
N GLY A 53 11.16 8.64 10.97
CA GLY A 53 11.26 7.58 11.98
C GLY A 53 10.40 7.81 13.23
N LYS A 54 9.39 8.69 13.15
CA LYS A 54 8.50 9.09 14.24
C LYS A 54 7.17 8.33 14.29
N ALA A 55 6.81 7.63 13.21
CA ALA A 55 5.58 6.83 13.13
C ALA A 55 5.85 5.33 13.03
N GLN A 56 5.03 4.54 13.72
CA GLN A 56 5.08 3.08 13.71
C GLN A 56 4.27 2.49 12.54
N ALA A 57 4.71 1.35 12.04
CA ALA A 57 4.03 0.60 10.99
C ALA A 57 4.07 -0.89 11.33
N VAL A 58 3.08 -1.62 10.82
CA VAL A 58 2.97 -3.08 10.93
C VAL A 58 3.40 -3.68 9.59
N ASP A 59 4.29 -4.68 9.65
CA ASP A 59 4.66 -5.46 8.48
C ASP A 59 3.50 -6.37 8.08
N THR A 60 3.13 -6.37 6.80
CA THR A 60 2.06 -7.16 6.20
C THR A 60 2.55 -7.80 4.90
N ALA A 61 1.75 -8.69 4.31
CA ALA A 61 2.09 -9.31 3.03
C ALA A 61 2.26 -8.29 1.88
N ILE A 62 1.67 -7.10 1.99
CA ILE A 62 1.72 -6.05 0.95
C ILE A 62 2.71 -4.92 1.25
N GLY A 63 3.50 -5.05 2.32
CA GLY A 63 4.46 -4.03 2.74
C GLY A 63 4.16 -3.54 4.15
N ARG A 64 4.29 -2.24 4.39
CA ARG A 64 4.09 -1.64 5.72
C ARG A 64 2.85 -0.78 5.75
N VAL A 65 1.93 -1.10 6.65
CA VAL A 65 0.69 -0.36 6.88
C VAL A 65 0.82 0.41 8.20
N PRO A 66 0.24 1.61 8.34
CA PRO A 66 0.20 2.31 9.63
C PRO A 66 -0.25 1.40 10.77
N ALA A 67 0.38 1.50 11.94
CA ALA A 67 -0.26 1.04 13.17
C ALA A 67 -1.51 1.89 13.44
N LYS A 68 -2.54 1.33 14.09
CA LYS A 68 -3.83 2.01 14.29
C LYS A 68 -3.68 3.40 14.94
N SER A 69 -2.77 3.53 15.90
CA SER A 69 -2.49 4.78 16.61
C SER A 69 -1.52 5.73 15.89
N SER A 70 -0.97 5.35 14.74
CA SER A 70 0.00 6.17 14.00
C SER A 70 -0.63 7.24 13.11
N ILE A 71 -1.95 7.19 12.92
CA ILE A 71 -2.71 8.23 12.21
C ILE A 71 -3.59 8.95 13.23
N ASP A 72 -3.47 10.27 13.31
CA ASP A 72 -4.35 11.08 14.15
C ASP A 72 -5.77 11.10 13.54
N ILE A 73 -6.71 10.46 14.23
CA ILE A 73 -8.14 10.42 13.87
C ILE A 73 -9.01 11.29 14.80
N SER A 74 -8.39 12.14 15.63
CA SER A 74 -9.12 13.03 16.53
C SER A 74 -10.13 13.88 15.77
N GLY A 75 -11.37 13.90 16.26
CA GLY A 75 -12.48 14.64 15.65
C GLY A 75 -13.15 13.96 14.45
N LEU A 76 -12.66 12.81 13.97
CA LEU A 76 -13.26 12.12 12.81
C LEU A 76 -14.41 11.17 13.16
N GLY A 77 -14.56 10.79 14.44
CA GLY A 77 -15.59 9.85 14.88
C GLY A 77 -15.47 8.45 14.28
N LEU A 78 -14.26 8.05 13.86
CA LEU A 78 -14.00 6.71 13.35
C LEU A 78 -13.92 5.71 14.51
N SER A 79 -14.62 4.59 14.37
CA SER A 79 -14.56 3.49 15.34
C SER A 79 -13.29 2.64 15.14
N ASP A 80 -12.96 1.82 16.15
CA ASP A 80 -11.84 0.89 16.03
C ASP A 80 -12.08 -0.12 14.89
N GLU A 81 -13.30 -0.62 14.71
CA GLU A 81 -13.64 -1.54 13.62
C GLU A 81 -13.48 -0.90 12.24
N GLN A 82 -13.76 0.41 12.14
CA GLN A 82 -13.53 1.16 10.92
C GLN A 82 -12.03 1.32 10.63
N MET A 83 -11.20 1.53 11.66
CA MET A 83 -9.74 1.56 11.51
C MET A 83 -9.18 0.19 11.13
N ASP A 84 -9.74 -0.89 11.68
CA ASP A 84 -9.38 -2.27 11.35
C ASP A 84 -9.72 -2.58 9.91
N THR A 85 -10.87 -2.08 9.46
CA THR A 85 -11.24 -2.16 8.07
C THR A 85 -10.29 -1.31 7.23
N LEU A 86 -9.97 -0.07 7.58
CA LEU A 86 -9.11 0.80 6.77
C LEU A 86 -7.70 0.24 6.58
N LEU A 87 -7.10 -0.27 7.65
CA LEU A 87 -5.70 -0.70 7.72
C LEU A 87 -5.54 -2.22 7.61
N GLY A 88 -6.62 -2.99 7.61
CA GLY A 88 -6.59 -4.44 7.51
C GLY A 88 -6.12 -4.93 6.14
N VAL A 89 -5.33 -5.99 6.14
CA VAL A 89 -4.87 -6.70 4.93
C VAL A 89 -5.45 -8.11 4.97
N ASP A 90 -6.51 -8.32 4.20
CA ASP A 90 -7.16 -9.63 4.07
C ASP A 90 -6.39 -10.50 3.07
N HIS A 91 -5.84 -11.62 3.52
CA HIS A 91 -5.01 -12.47 2.68
C HIS A 91 -5.80 -13.14 1.56
N GLU A 92 -7.06 -13.52 1.77
CA GLU A 92 -7.87 -14.16 0.73
C GLU A 92 -8.17 -13.17 -0.39
N VAL A 93 -8.62 -11.96 -0.03
CA VAL A 93 -8.86 -10.89 -1.00
C VAL A 93 -7.58 -10.54 -1.77
N TRP A 94 -6.44 -10.45 -1.07
CA TRP A 94 -5.18 -10.15 -1.73
C TRP A 94 -4.64 -11.29 -2.60
N ARG A 95 -4.97 -12.56 -2.31
CA ARG A 95 -4.67 -13.68 -3.20
C ARG A 95 -5.47 -13.60 -4.49
N GLU A 96 -6.76 -13.29 -4.39
CA GLU A 96 -7.60 -13.07 -5.57
C GLU A 96 -7.04 -11.94 -6.43
N GLU A 97 -6.73 -10.79 -5.84
CA GLU A 97 -6.11 -9.65 -6.54
C GLU A 97 -4.75 -10.01 -7.14
N ALA A 98 -3.90 -10.73 -6.41
CA ALA A 98 -2.61 -11.19 -6.91
C ALA A 98 -2.76 -12.17 -8.09
N GLY A 99 -3.84 -12.94 -8.14
CA GLY A 99 -4.20 -13.83 -9.25
C GLY A 99 -4.57 -13.09 -10.54
N LEU A 100 -4.99 -11.82 -10.45
CA LEU A 100 -5.32 -11.00 -11.62
C LEU A 100 -4.09 -10.35 -12.28
N ILE A 101 -2.98 -10.23 -11.54
CA ILE A 101 -1.76 -9.56 -12.00
C ILE A 101 -1.09 -10.28 -13.19
N PRO A 102 -0.94 -11.62 -13.23
CA PRO A 102 -0.29 -12.31 -14.35
C PRO A 102 -0.92 -12.01 -15.70
N ALA A 103 -2.24 -12.06 -15.81
CA ALA A 103 -2.96 -11.76 -17.05
C ALA A 103 -2.75 -10.31 -17.51
N PHE A 104 -2.57 -9.37 -16.57
CA PHE A 104 -2.18 -8.00 -16.90
C PHE A 104 -0.72 -7.91 -17.38
N PHE A 105 0.20 -8.61 -16.70
CA PHE A 105 1.62 -8.65 -17.03
C PHE A 105 1.89 -9.27 -18.40
N GLU A 106 1.17 -10.32 -18.77
CA GLU A 106 1.29 -10.99 -20.07
C GLU A 106 1.01 -10.07 -21.26
N LYS A 107 0.16 -9.03 -21.10
CA LYS A 107 -0.10 -8.02 -22.14
C LYS A 107 1.15 -7.27 -22.58
N PHE A 108 2.19 -7.25 -21.76
CA PHE A 108 3.46 -6.60 -22.08
C PHE A 108 4.47 -7.52 -22.76
N GLY A 109 4.24 -8.84 -22.73
CA GLY A 109 5.13 -9.88 -23.27
C GLY A 109 6.57 -9.71 -22.78
N ASP A 110 7.53 -9.93 -23.68
CA ASP A 110 8.96 -9.88 -23.40
C ASP A 110 9.47 -8.51 -22.93
N ARG A 111 8.68 -7.44 -23.08
CA ARG A 111 9.04 -6.09 -22.64
C ARG A 111 8.85 -5.89 -21.14
N LEU A 112 8.17 -6.80 -20.46
CA LEU A 112 8.01 -6.72 -19.01
C LEU A 112 9.30 -7.15 -18.30
N PRO A 113 9.90 -6.30 -17.45
CA PRO A 113 11.08 -6.69 -16.69
C PRO A 113 10.81 -7.90 -15.78
N LYS A 114 11.71 -8.89 -15.81
CA LYS A 114 11.67 -10.07 -14.92
C LYS A 114 11.59 -9.71 -13.43
N ALA A 115 12.14 -8.57 -13.03
CA ALA A 115 12.06 -8.08 -11.66
C ALA A 115 10.62 -7.87 -11.17
N LEU A 116 9.67 -7.52 -12.06
CA LEU A 116 8.25 -7.40 -11.69
C LEU A 116 7.61 -8.76 -11.41
N TRP A 117 7.93 -9.77 -12.20
CA TRP A 117 7.53 -11.15 -11.90
C TRP A 117 8.09 -11.61 -10.55
N GLY A 118 9.37 -11.32 -10.26
CA GLY A 118 9.95 -11.62 -8.95
C GLY A 118 9.25 -10.90 -7.78
N GLN A 119 8.76 -9.66 -7.97
CA GLN A 119 7.96 -8.98 -6.94
C GLN A 119 6.58 -9.62 -6.77
N HIS A 120 5.95 -10.07 -7.85
CA HIS A 120 4.69 -10.80 -7.83
C HIS A 120 4.82 -12.15 -7.12
N GLU A 121 5.83 -12.95 -7.46
CA GLU A 121 6.14 -14.22 -6.79
C GLU A 121 6.40 -14.01 -5.29
N ALA A 122 7.15 -12.97 -4.94
CA ALA A 122 7.40 -12.63 -3.54
C ALA A 122 6.12 -12.20 -2.80
N LEU A 123 5.20 -11.51 -3.47
CA LEU A 123 3.89 -11.17 -2.90
C LEU A 123 3.07 -12.44 -2.63
N VAL A 124 2.93 -13.31 -3.62
CA VAL A 124 2.19 -14.59 -3.49
C VAL A 124 2.76 -15.41 -2.33
N LYS A 125 4.09 -15.52 -2.23
CA LYS A 125 4.74 -16.23 -1.12
C LYS A 125 4.43 -15.65 0.26
N ARG A 126 4.32 -14.31 0.39
CA ARG A 126 3.98 -13.67 1.67
C ARG A 126 2.51 -13.82 2.03
N LEU A 127 1.63 -13.96 1.02
CA LEU A 127 0.21 -14.20 1.24
C LEU A 127 -0.06 -15.64 1.71
N GLY A 128 0.85 -16.58 1.42
CA GLY A 128 0.79 -17.97 1.84
C GLY A 128 0.04 -18.83 0.84
#